data_AF-A0A1Y4QGA5-F1
#
_entry.id   AF-A0A1Y4QGA5-F1
#
_cell.length_a   1.000
_cell.length_b   1.000
_cell.length_c   1.000
_cell.angle_alpha   90.00
_cell.angle_beta   90.00
_cell.angle_gamma   90.00
#
_symmetry.space_group_name_H-M   'P 1'
#
loop_
_entity.id
_entity.type
_entity.pdbx_description
1 polymer ?
#
loop_
_entity_poly.entity_id
_entity_poly.type
_entity_poly.pdbx_seq_one_letter_code
_entity_poly.pdbx_strand_id
1 'polypeptide(L)'
;MNKKIKEAFDQIQMEDQLKDKTKAYILKKTRNYTKAKQLHFFGLISATICLLLLLIGGHWLYFTPTVAISVDINLSIELGINRFNQVVSIDSYNEDGKLLLDKLEIKYLNYQEAIDQIVNNDQVMTYLSNDEVMTICVIGDENKQSNQILTNIETVVENQSNTYCYHTNHHEVNRAHEVGLSYGKYQAYLQLQELDPTITVSDVQNMTMKEIHHLIESLTSSNQDNNYKNNEHGHRHGYHHE
;
A
#
# COMPACT_ATOMS: atom_id res chain seq x y z
N MET A 1 27.40 -8.66 -74.42
CA MET A 1 26.87 -10.04 -74.44
C MET A 1 26.95 -10.54 -75.88
N ASN A 2 27.63 -11.66 -76.12
CA ASN A 2 28.07 -12.09 -77.46
C ASN A 2 26.87 -12.56 -78.30
N LYS A 3 26.59 -11.93 -79.46
CA LYS A 3 25.40 -12.22 -80.31
C LYS A 3 25.24 -13.71 -80.62
N LYS A 4 26.36 -14.41 -80.82
CA LYS A 4 26.41 -15.87 -81.04
C LYS A 4 25.80 -16.69 -79.91
N ILE A 5 25.97 -16.27 -78.66
CA ILE A 5 25.40 -17.00 -77.52
C ILE A 5 23.89 -16.81 -77.51
N LYS A 6 23.40 -15.60 -77.76
CA LYS A 6 21.96 -15.31 -77.81
C LYS A 6 21.27 -16.09 -78.93
N GLU A 7 21.86 -16.10 -80.13
CA GLU A 7 21.35 -16.86 -81.28
C GLU A 7 21.34 -18.38 -81.03
N ALA A 8 22.35 -18.92 -80.33
CA ALA A 8 22.39 -20.34 -79.96
C ALA A 8 21.27 -20.74 -78.96
N PHE A 9 20.89 -19.85 -78.05
CA PHE A 9 19.78 -20.09 -77.12
C PHE A 9 18.41 -19.85 -77.75
N ASP A 10 18.27 -18.91 -78.69
CA ASP A 10 17.02 -18.65 -79.41
C ASP A 10 16.61 -19.84 -80.32
N GLN A 11 17.58 -20.66 -80.76
CA GLN A 11 17.32 -21.91 -81.50
C GLN A 11 16.76 -23.05 -80.63
N ILE A 12 16.89 -22.97 -79.30
CA ILE A 12 16.37 -23.99 -78.37
C ILE A 12 14.94 -23.60 -77.99
N GLN A 13 13.99 -23.86 -78.89
CA GLN A 13 12.56 -23.80 -78.56
C GLN A 13 12.16 -25.05 -77.78
N MET A 14 11.98 -24.87 -76.47
CA MET A 14 11.38 -25.88 -75.61
C MET A 14 9.86 -25.93 -75.83
N GLU A 15 9.33 -27.14 -75.96
CA GLU A 15 7.90 -27.42 -76.00
C GLU A 15 7.20 -26.87 -74.76
N ASP A 16 6.06 -26.20 -74.93
CA ASP A 16 5.40 -25.47 -73.85
C ASP A 16 5.01 -26.37 -72.68
N GLN A 17 4.73 -27.66 -72.95
CA GLN A 17 4.48 -28.66 -71.91
C GLN A 17 5.68 -28.85 -70.95
N LEU A 18 6.92 -28.77 -71.46
CA LEU A 18 8.12 -28.94 -70.65
C LEU A 18 8.40 -27.69 -69.80
N LYS A 19 8.09 -26.50 -70.33
CA LYS A 19 8.11 -25.25 -69.54
C LYS A 19 7.11 -25.30 -68.40
N ASP A 20 5.88 -25.73 -68.67
CA ASP A 20 4.84 -25.81 -67.65
C ASP A 20 5.15 -26.84 -66.57
N LYS A 21 5.66 -28.01 -66.95
CA LYS A 21 6.13 -29.03 -65.98
C LYS A 21 7.29 -28.53 -65.13
N THR A 22 8.26 -27.84 -65.75
CA THR A 22 9.41 -27.29 -65.03
C THR A 22 8.97 -26.17 -64.09
N LYS A 23 8.06 -25.29 -64.53
CA LYS A 23 7.46 -24.24 -63.71
C LYS A 23 6.71 -24.86 -62.52
N ALA A 24 5.85 -25.86 -62.75
CA ALA A 24 5.13 -26.56 -61.68
C ALA A 24 6.08 -27.27 -60.70
N TYR A 25 7.15 -27.89 -61.20
CA TYR A 25 8.16 -28.55 -60.37
C TYR A 25 8.94 -27.55 -59.52
N ILE A 26 9.35 -26.41 -60.08
CA ILE A 26 10.02 -25.33 -59.33
C ILE A 26 9.06 -24.77 -58.27
N LEU A 27 7.82 -24.43 -58.63
CA LEU A 27 6.83 -23.92 -57.68
C LEU A 27 6.61 -24.89 -56.51
N LYS A 28 6.55 -26.20 -56.80
CA LYS A 28 6.42 -27.26 -55.79
C LYS A 28 7.67 -27.39 -54.92
N LYS A 29 8.87 -27.34 -55.51
CA LYS A 29 10.14 -27.54 -54.81
C LYS A 29 10.54 -26.33 -53.96
N THR A 30 10.14 -25.13 -54.36
CA THR A 30 10.50 -23.88 -53.68
C THR A 30 9.38 -23.35 -52.78
N ARG A 31 8.22 -24.03 -52.72
CA ARG A 31 7.00 -23.55 -52.04
C ARG A 31 6.71 -22.08 -52.41
N ASN A 32 6.79 -21.75 -53.70
CA ASN A 32 6.63 -20.39 -54.24
C ASN A 32 7.59 -19.31 -53.71
N TYR A 33 8.68 -19.63 -53.00
CA TYR A 33 9.54 -18.62 -52.34
C TYR A 33 8.74 -17.60 -51.52
N THR A 34 7.51 -17.95 -51.10
CA THR A 34 6.73 -17.09 -50.23
C THR A 34 7.42 -17.18 -48.88
N LYS A 35 8.27 -16.19 -48.57
CA LYS A 35 8.75 -15.96 -47.21
C LYS A 35 7.51 -16.02 -46.33
N ALA A 36 7.42 -17.07 -45.51
CA ALA A 36 6.20 -17.39 -44.81
C ALA A 36 5.78 -16.16 -44.00
N LYS A 37 4.48 -15.81 -44.08
CA LYS A 37 3.84 -14.79 -43.24
C LYS A 37 4.02 -15.05 -41.73
N GLN A 38 4.65 -16.15 -41.35
CA GLN A 38 5.06 -16.52 -40.00
C GLN A 38 5.82 -15.40 -39.26
N LEU A 39 6.68 -14.61 -39.92
CA LEU A 39 7.40 -13.53 -39.23
C LEU A 39 6.46 -12.46 -38.62
N HIS A 40 5.35 -12.13 -39.29
CA HIS A 40 4.37 -11.19 -38.74
C HIS A 40 3.56 -11.80 -37.59
N PHE A 41 3.24 -13.09 -37.64
CA PHE A 41 2.48 -13.77 -36.58
C PHE A 41 3.30 -13.89 -35.28
N PHE A 42 4.60 -14.22 -35.37
CA PHE A 42 5.50 -14.21 -34.21
C PHE A 42 5.73 -12.80 -33.64
N GLY A 43 5.80 -11.77 -34.50
CA GLY A 43 5.86 -10.38 -34.06
C GLY A 43 4.60 -9.94 -33.29
N LEU A 44 3.41 -10.33 -33.77
CA LEU A 44 2.15 -10.06 -33.08
C LEU A 44 2.06 -10.77 -31.73
N ILE A 45 2.46 -12.05 -31.66
CA ILE A 45 2.51 -12.80 -30.38
C ILE A 45 3.47 -12.12 -29.40
N SER A 46 4.69 -11.76 -29.83
CA SER A 46 5.65 -11.07 -28.97
C SER A 46 5.10 -9.73 -28.47
N ALA A 47 4.47 -8.92 -29.33
CA ALA A 47 3.88 -7.65 -28.94
C ALA A 47 2.74 -7.84 -27.92
N THR A 48 1.90 -8.86 -28.09
CA THR A 48 0.83 -9.16 -27.13
C THR A 48 1.37 -9.61 -25.77
N ILE A 49 2.43 -10.42 -25.73
CA ILE A 49 3.07 -10.84 -24.49
C ILE A 49 3.71 -9.63 -23.79
N CYS A 50 4.42 -8.77 -24.52
CA CYS A 50 4.99 -7.55 -23.96
C CYS A 50 3.91 -6.63 -23.39
N LEU A 51 2.79 -6.44 -24.10
CA LEU A 51 1.66 -5.66 -23.60
C LEU A 51 1.07 -6.27 -22.33
N LEU A 52 0.86 -7.59 -22.28
CA LEU A 52 0.37 -8.27 -21.09
C LEU A 52 1.33 -8.10 -19.90
N LEU A 53 2.64 -8.23 -20.12
CA LEU A 53 3.64 -8.01 -19.08
C LEU A 53 3.64 -6.56 -18.57
N LEU A 54 3.48 -5.58 -19.47
CA LEU A 54 3.35 -4.17 -19.10
C LEU A 54 2.07 -3.90 -18.31
N LEU A 55 0.94 -4.51 -18.69
CA LEU A 55 -0.33 -4.35 -18.00
C LEU A 55 -0.29 -5.03 -16.61
N ILE A 56 0.16 -6.27 -16.53
CA ILE A 56 0.25 -7.02 -15.26
C ILE A 56 1.29 -6.38 -14.34
N GLY A 57 2.49 -6.11 -14.86
CA GLY A 57 3.57 -5.48 -14.09
C GLY A 57 3.21 -4.06 -13.67
N GLY A 58 2.60 -3.27 -14.56
CA GLY A 58 2.13 -1.92 -14.26
C GLY A 58 1.02 -1.92 -13.23
N HIS A 59 0.03 -2.82 -13.35
CA HIS A 59 -1.03 -2.98 -12.37
C HIS A 59 -0.46 -3.38 -11.01
N TRP A 60 0.42 -4.39 -10.95
CA TRP A 60 1.05 -4.79 -9.69
C TRP A 60 1.85 -3.64 -9.07
N LEU A 61 2.62 -2.90 -9.86
CA LEU A 61 3.42 -1.76 -9.40
C LEU A 61 2.55 -0.63 -8.83
N TYR A 62 1.40 -0.39 -9.45
CA TYR A 62 0.49 0.69 -9.11
C TYR A 62 -0.38 0.37 -7.90
N PHE A 63 -0.97 -0.83 -7.85
CA PHE A 63 -1.95 -1.20 -6.83
C PHE A 63 -1.33 -1.84 -5.58
N THR A 64 0.00 -1.97 -5.50
CA THR A 64 0.68 -2.44 -4.28
C THR A 64 0.89 -1.25 -3.32
N PRO A 65 0.27 -1.27 -2.12
CA PRO A 65 0.55 -0.28 -1.09
C PRO A 65 2.01 -0.38 -0.62
N THR A 66 2.65 0.76 -0.38
CA THR A 66 4.00 0.87 0.19
C THR A 66 3.99 1.50 1.59
N VAL A 67 2.94 2.25 1.91
CA VAL A 67 2.69 2.85 3.22
C VAL A 67 1.21 2.65 3.53
N ALA A 68 0.84 2.44 4.79
CA ALA A 68 -0.54 2.55 5.23
C ALA A 68 -0.70 3.76 6.17
N ILE A 69 -1.89 4.35 6.19
CA ILE A 69 -2.24 5.41 7.13
C ILE A 69 -3.48 4.94 7.89
N SER A 70 -3.38 4.80 9.21
CA SER A 70 -4.51 4.54 10.10
C SER A 70 -5.00 5.85 10.68
N VAL A 71 -6.30 6.09 10.65
CA VAL A 71 -6.93 7.25 11.30
C VAL A 71 -7.97 6.73 12.28
N ASP A 72 -7.73 7.00 13.55
CA ASP A 72 -8.50 6.46 14.66
C ASP A 72 -8.95 7.57 15.60
N ILE A 73 -10.25 7.64 15.85
CA ILE A 73 -10.89 8.47 16.88
C ILE A 73 -11.99 7.61 17.50
N ASN A 74 -13.25 7.91 17.20
CA ASN A 74 -14.37 7.00 17.34
C ASN A 74 -14.65 6.24 16.04
N LEU A 75 -14.21 6.78 14.89
CA LEU A 75 -14.12 6.03 13.65
C LEU A 75 -12.74 5.39 13.52
N SER A 76 -12.66 4.30 12.78
CA SER A 76 -11.43 3.55 12.57
C SER A 76 -11.33 3.13 11.12
N ILE A 77 -10.39 3.76 10.40
CA ILE A 77 -10.16 3.56 8.97
C ILE A 77 -8.68 3.42 8.66
N GLU A 78 -8.36 2.69 7.58
CA GLU A 78 -7.01 2.55 7.07
C GLU A 78 -6.95 2.82 5.57
N LEU A 79 -5.92 3.53 5.14
CA LEU A 79 -5.65 3.87 3.74
C LEU A 79 -4.35 3.21 3.31
N GLY A 80 -4.37 2.40 2.26
CA GLY A 80 -3.15 1.90 1.63
C GLY A 80 -2.67 2.87 0.56
N ILE A 81 -1.48 3.42 0.75
CA ILE A 81 -0.85 4.40 -0.14
C ILE A 81 0.21 3.72 -0.99
N ASN A 82 0.11 3.86 -2.31
CA ASN A 82 1.12 3.32 -3.21
C ASN A 82 2.35 4.23 -3.33
N ARG A 83 3.37 3.77 -4.07
CA ARG A 83 4.60 4.54 -4.35
C ARG A 83 4.40 5.88 -5.06
N PHE A 84 3.20 6.12 -5.60
CA PHE A 84 2.82 7.35 -6.30
C PHE A 84 2.03 8.30 -5.40
N ASN A 85 1.99 8.05 -4.09
CA ASN A 85 1.25 8.82 -3.10
C ASN A 85 -0.27 8.81 -3.30
N GLN A 86 -0.80 7.75 -3.94
CA GLN A 86 -2.24 7.59 -4.18
C GLN A 86 -2.84 6.52 -3.28
N VAL A 87 -4.07 6.77 -2.85
CA VAL A 87 -4.88 5.82 -2.08
C VAL A 87 -5.32 4.67 -3.00
N VAL A 88 -4.83 3.46 -2.77
CA VAL A 88 -5.16 2.27 -3.59
C VAL A 88 -6.03 1.25 -2.85
N SER A 89 -6.00 1.25 -1.51
CA SER A 89 -6.92 0.50 -0.66
C SER A 89 -7.49 1.39 0.44
N ILE A 90 -8.70 1.04 0.89
CA ILE A 90 -9.42 1.73 1.94
C ILE A 90 -10.17 0.65 2.70
N ASP A 91 -9.97 0.58 3.99
CA ASP A 91 -10.58 -0.38 4.88
C ASP A 91 -11.16 0.34 6.11
N SER A 92 -12.20 -0.23 6.72
CA SER A 92 -12.76 0.27 7.96
C SER A 92 -12.93 -0.84 8.97
N TYR A 93 -12.66 -0.52 10.23
CA TYR A 93 -12.67 -1.45 11.37
C TYR A 93 -13.82 -1.20 12.33
N ASN A 94 -14.71 -0.24 12.03
CA ASN A 94 -15.94 -0.02 12.77
C ASN A 94 -17.03 0.62 11.91
N GLU A 95 -18.28 0.62 12.41
CA GLU A 95 -19.41 1.16 11.66
C GLU A 95 -19.28 2.67 11.40
N ASP A 96 -18.72 3.44 12.33
CA ASP A 96 -18.51 4.89 12.16
C ASP A 96 -17.55 5.20 11.02
N GLY A 97 -16.48 4.40 10.86
CA GLY A 97 -15.54 4.51 9.76
C GLY A 97 -16.19 4.14 8.43
N LYS A 98 -17.01 3.09 8.39
CA LYS A 98 -17.77 2.72 7.20
C LYS A 98 -18.73 3.83 6.76
N LEU A 99 -19.46 4.43 7.71
CA LEU A 99 -20.35 5.57 7.45
C LEU A 99 -19.61 6.80 6.92
N LEU A 100 -18.37 7.02 7.37
CA LEU A 100 -17.51 8.08 6.83
C LEU A 100 -17.10 7.75 5.38
N LEU A 101 -16.58 6.55 5.14
CA LEU A 101 -16.08 6.14 3.82
C LEU A 101 -17.18 6.07 2.76
N ASP A 102 -18.41 5.70 3.12
CA ASP A 102 -19.57 5.70 2.21
C ASP A 102 -19.92 7.10 1.68
N LYS A 103 -19.45 8.17 2.33
CA LYS A 103 -19.67 9.58 1.94
C LYS A 103 -18.47 10.21 1.24
N LEU A 104 -17.33 9.53 1.18
CA LEU A 104 -16.07 10.08 0.70
C LEU A 104 -15.58 9.36 -0.57
N GLU A 105 -15.23 10.14 -1.60
CA GLU A 105 -14.63 9.61 -2.84
C GLU A 105 -13.11 9.73 -2.80
N ILE A 106 -12.46 9.06 -1.84
CA ILE A 106 -11.01 9.21 -1.60
C ILE A 106 -10.14 8.15 -2.28
N LYS A 107 -10.75 7.13 -2.94
CA LYS A 107 -9.98 6.09 -3.64
C LYS A 107 -9.35 6.67 -4.92
N TYR A 108 -8.07 6.38 -5.12
CA TYR A 108 -7.21 6.87 -6.20
C TYR A 108 -6.82 8.35 -6.13
N LEU A 109 -7.29 9.09 -5.11
CA LEU A 109 -6.81 10.44 -4.83
C LEU A 109 -5.40 10.43 -4.25
N ASN A 110 -4.75 11.59 -4.30
CA ASN A 110 -3.53 11.80 -3.54
C ASN A 110 -3.83 11.70 -2.04
N TYR A 111 -2.96 11.07 -1.25
CA TYR A 111 -3.20 10.91 0.18
C TYR A 111 -3.39 12.25 0.91
N GLN A 112 -2.74 13.33 0.46
CA GLN A 112 -2.91 14.66 1.07
C GLN A 112 -4.35 15.16 0.92
N GLU A 113 -4.91 15.03 -0.28
CA GLU A 113 -6.31 15.38 -0.56
C GLU A 113 -7.27 14.47 0.21
N ALA A 114 -6.96 13.18 0.31
CA ALA A 114 -7.76 12.24 1.09
C ALA A 114 -7.78 12.59 2.58
N ILE A 115 -6.62 12.88 3.18
CA ILE A 115 -6.51 13.28 4.58
C ILE A 115 -7.22 14.61 4.81
N ASP A 116 -7.06 15.59 3.92
CA ASP A 116 -7.77 16.87 4.01
C ASP A 116 -9.31 16.67 4.02
N GLN A 117 -9.84 15.81 3.14
CA GLN A 117 -11.26 15.47 3.15
C GLN A 117 -11.72 14.75 4.43
N ILE A 118 -10.87 13.88 4.99
CA ILE A 118 -11.18 13.15 6.23
C ILE A 118 -11.22 14.13 7.42
N VAL A 119 -10.16 14.91 7.62
CA VAL A 119 -10.05 15.77 8.81
C VAL A 119 -11.04 16.93 8.80
N ASN A 120 -11.46 17.39 7.62
CA ASN A 120 -12.46 18.44 7.46
C ASN A 120 -13.90 17.89 7.34
N ASN A 121 -14.11 16.58 7.48
CA ASN A 121 -15.46 16.00 7.45
C ASN A 121 -16.25 16.41 8.71
N ASP A 122 -17.53 16.75 8.52
CA ASP A 122 -18.43 17.14 9.62
C ASP A 122 -18.46 16.14 10.78
N GLN A 123 -18.39 14.83 10.49
CA GLN A 123 -18.37 13.78 11.51
C GLN A 123 -17.10 13.85 12.37
N VAL A 124 -15.93 14.02 11.73
CA VAL A 124 -14.63 14.16 12.42
C VAL A 124 -14.57 15.45 13.22
N MET A 125 -14.99 16.56 12.62
CA MET A 125 -15.05 17.86 13.29
C MET A 125 -15.98 17.85 14.50
N THR A 126 -17.08 17.08 14.44
CA THR A 126 -17.99 16.89 15.57
C THR A 126 -17.32 16.12 16.71
N TYR A 127 -16.59 15.03 16.43
CA TYR A 127 -15.85 14.31 17.47
C TYR A 127 -14.80 15.22 18.13
N LEU A 128 -13.99 15.93 17.33
CA LEU A 128 -12.97 16.84 17.84
C LEU A 128 -13.56 17.97 18.69
N SER A 129 -14.72 18.51 18.29
CA SER A 129 -15.45 19.53 19.08
C SER A 129 -15.98 18.99 20.41
N ASN A 130 -16.21 17.67 20.51
CA ASN A 130 -16.58 16.99 21.75
C ASN A 130 -15.36 16.53 22.56
N ASP A 131 -14.18 17.09 22.27
CA ASP A 131 -12.93 16.80 22.97
C ASP A 131 -12.48 15.32 22.82
N GLU A 132 -12.90 14.65 21.76
CA GLU A 132 -12.38 13.33 21.41
C GLU A 132 -10.94 13.41 20.91
N VAL A 133 -10.20 12.31 21.06
CA VAL A 133 -8.79 12.23 20.67
C VAL A 133 -8.65 11.52 19.33
N MET A 134 -8.05 12.20 18.36
CA MET A 134 -7.67 11.62 17.07
C MET A 134 -6.22 11.12 17.11
N THR A 135 -5.99 9.94 16.58
CA THR A 135 -4.66 9.36 16.36
C THR A 135 -4.51 9.04 14.88
N ILE A 136 -3.43 9.52 14.27
CA ILE A 136 -3.05 9.21 12.89
C ILE A 136 -1.72 8.46 12.91
N CYS A 137 -1.74 7.21 12.48
CA CYS A 137 -0.54 6.38 12.43
C CYS A 137 -0.09 6.20 10.97
N VAL A 138 1.18 6.47 10.69
CA VAL A 138 1.82 6.19 9.39
C VAL A 138 2.62 4.91 9.52
N ILE A 139 2.21 3.88 8.78
CA ILE A 139 2.77 2.54 8.85
C ILE A 139 3.60 2.29 7.60
N GLY A 140 4.91 2.13 7.75
CA GLY A 140 5.82 1.92 6.63
C GLY A 140 7.24 1.61 7.06
N ASP A 141 8.05 1.12 6.12
CA ASP A 141 9.50 1.16 6.32
C ASP A 141 9.95 2.61 6.50
N GLU A 142 10.94 2.85 7.37
CA GLU A 142 11.49 4.18 7.58
C GLU A 142 12.25 4.64 6.32
N ASN A 143 11.57 5.42 5.49
CA ASN A 143 12.06 5.84 4.20
C ASN A 143 11.56 7.25 3.86
N LYS A 144 12.00 7.78 2.73
CA LYS A 144 11.64 9.13 2.31
C LYS A 144 10.12 9.32 2.20
N GLN A 145 9.39 8.33 1.71
CA GLN A 145 7.95 8.42 1.51
C GLN A 145 7.20 8.48 2.85
N SER A 146 7.46 7.55 3.76
CA SER A 146 6.79 7.50 5.08
C SER A 146 7.07 8.76 5.90
N ASN A 147 8.32 9.23 5.92
CA ASN A 147 8.70 10.47 6.60
C ASN A 147 7.99 11.70 5.99
N GLN A 148 7.90 11.78 4.66
CA GLN A 148 7.16 12.86 4.00
C GLN A 148 5.66 12.81 4.28
N ILE A 149 5.07 11.60 4.34
CA ILE A 149 3.67 11.42 4.69
C ILE A 149 3.42 11.93 6.11
N LEU A 150 4.23 11.50 7.08
CA LEU A 150 4.11 11.92 8.47
C LEU A 150 4.18 13.45 8.61
N THR A 151 5.24 14.09 8.10
CA THR A 151 5.41 15.54 8.22
C THR A 151 4.27 16.32 7.57
N ASN A 152 3.77 15.85 6.42
CA ASN A 152 2.65 16.51 5.74
C ASN A 152 1.37 16.38 6.55
N ILE A 153 1.09 15.22 7.15
CA ILE A 153 -0.07 15.02 8.00
C ILE A 153 0.02 15.90 9.24
N GLU A 154 1.18 15.92 9.93
CA GLU A 154 1.42 16.78 11.10
C GLU A 154 1.14 18.26 10.78
N THR A 155 1.53 18.71 9.58
CA THR A 155 1.24 20.08 9.11
C THR A 155 -0.26 20.31 8.90
N VAL A 156 -0.97 19.34 8.31
CA VAL A 156 -2.42 19.44 8.07
C VAL A 156 -3.20 19.54 9.38
N VAL A 157 -2.77 18.80 10.41
CA VAL A 157 -3.45 18.75 11.72
C VAL A 157 -2.83 19.67 12.77
N GLU A 158 -1.90 20.55 12.42
CA GLU A 158 -1.13 21.38 13.38
C GLU A 158 -2.03 22.21 14.30
N ASN A 159 -3.19 22.66 13.81
CA ASN A 159 -4.14 23.46 14.57
C ASN A 159 -5.13 22.64 15.42
N GLN A 160 -5.02 21.31 15.42
CA GLN A 160 -5.91 20.40 16.15
C GLN A 160 -5.23 19.92 17.44
N SER A 161 -5.60 20.50 18.59
CA SER A 161 -4.96 20.21 19.88
C SER A 161 -5.09 18.75 20.35
N ASN A 162 -6.13 18.05 19.93
CA ASN A 162 -6.43 16.68 20.35
C ASN A 162 -6.07 15.64 19.28
N THR A 163 -5.02 15.91 18.51
CA THR A 163 -4.54 15.01 17.46
C THR A 163 -3.10 14.59 17.72
N TYR A 164 -2.85 13.30 17.60
CA TYR A 164 -1.52 12.71 17.73
C TYR A 164 -1.11 12.00 16.44
N CYS A 165 0.10 12.26 15.97
CA CYS A 165 0.65 11.66 14.77
C CYS A 165 1.90 10.84 15.12
N TYR A 166 2.00 9.62 14.61
CA TYR A 166 3.16 8.75 14.85
C TYR A 166 3.51 7.92 13.63
N HIS A 167 4.76 7.47 13.56
CA HIS A 167 5.23 6.52 12.57
C HIS A 167 5.56 5.17 13.22
N THR A 168 5.20 4.07 12.55
CA THR A 168 5.55 2.71 12.96
C THR A 168 5.94 1.85 11.76
N ASN A 169 6.65 0.76 12.01
CA ASN A 169 7.11 -0.17 10.97
C ASN A 169 6.11 -1.30 10.69
N HIS A 170 6.35 -2.07 9.63
CA HIS A 170 5.51 -3.19 9.25
C HIS A 170 5.56 -4.42 10.16
N HIS A 171 6.50 -4.51 11.12
CA HIS A 171 6.78 -5.78 11.80
C HIS A 171 5.69 -6.21 12.79
N GLU A 172 4.83 -5.29 13.25
CA GLU A 172 3.73 -5.56 14.20
C GLU A 172 2.32 -5.44 13.58
N VAL A 173 2.26 -5.30 12.25
CA VAL A 173 1.10 -4.83 11.49
C VAL A 173 0.10 -5.96 11.25
N ASN A 174 0.51 -7.11 10.73
CA ASN A 174 -0.44 -8.20 10.41
C ASN A 174 -1.27 -8.69 11.62
N ARG A 175 -0.75 -8.59 12.84
CA ARG A 175 -1.45 -9.02 14.06
C ARG A 175 -2.68 -8.16 14.36
N ALA A 176 -2.64 -6.87 14.05
CA ALA A 176 -3.78 -5.97 14.27
C ALA A 176 -5.04 -6.48 13.55
N HIS A 177 -4.88 -6.86 12.28
CA HIS A 177 -5.97 -7.35 11.44
C HIS A 177 -6.46 -8.73 11.85
N GLU A 178 -5.56 -9.62 12.29
CA GLU A 178 -5.93 -10.94 12.82
C GLU A 178 -6.86 -10.85 14.04
N VAL A 179 -6.72 -9.80 14.85
CA VAL A 179 -7.52 -9.58 16.05
C VAL A 179 -8.66 -8.56 15.84
N GLY A 180 -8.87 -8.09 14.61
CA GLY A 180 -9.98 -7.21 14.23
C GLY A 180 -9.86 -5.77 14.72
N LEU A 181 -8.64 -5.28 14.95
CA LEU A 181 -8.36 -3.89 15.30
C LEU A 181 -7.66 -3.19 14.13
N SER A 182 -7.86 -1.86 14.03
CA SER A 182 -6.99 -1.03 13.21
C SER A 182 -5.57 -0.97 13.80
N TYR A 183 -4.61 -0.54 12.99
CA TYR A 183 -3.24 -0.35 13.45
C TYR A 183 -3.13 0.63 14.60
N GLY A 184 -3.75 1.80 14.51
CA GLY A 184 -3.63 2.82 15.56
C GLY A 184 -4.18 2.33 16.90
N LYS A 185 -5.32 1.64 16.87
CA LYS A 185 -5.91 1.05 18.09
C LYS A 185 -5.08 -0.13 18.61
N TYR A 186 -4.53 -0.97 17.74
CA TYR A 186 -3.66 -2.08 18.14
C TYR A 186 -2.35 -1.58 18.76
N GLN A 187 -1.75 -0.50 18.26
CA GLN A 187 -0.56 0.10 18.88
C GLN A 187 -0.84 0.60 20.30
N ALA A 188 -1.98 1.26 20.50
CA ALA A 188 -2.38 1.72 21.82
C ALA A 188 -2.70 0.55 22.77
N TYR A 189 -3.25 -0.55 22.25
CA TYR A 189 -3.40 -1.81 22.98
C TYR A 189 -2.05 -2.39 23.43
N LEU A 190 -1.04 -2.45 22.57
CA LEU A 190 0.28 -2.95 22.93
C LEU A 190 0.91 -2.12 24.07
N GLN A 191 0.77 -0.78 23.99
CA GLN A 191 1.22 0.10 25.06
C GLN A 191 0.48 -0.15 26.39
N LEU A 192 -0.84 -0.35 26.34
CA LEU A 192 -1.61 -0.75 27.51
C LEU A 192 -1.15 -2.09 28.08
N GLN A 193 -0.86 -3.07 27.24
CA GLN A 193 -0.44 -4.39 27.66
C GLN A 193 0.95 -4.38 28.33
N GLU A 194 1.84 -3.47 27.93
CA GLU A 194 3.13 -3.25 28.61
C GLU A 194 2.94 -2.68 30.03
N LEU A 195 1.90 -1.86 30.25
CA LEU A 195 1.60 -1.24 31.54
C LEU A 195 0.76 -2.16 32.45
N ASP A 196 -0.18 -2.89 31.87
CA ASP A 196 -1.05 -3.86 32.53
C ASP A 196 -1.25 -5.09 31.62
N PRO A 197 -0.52 -6.19 31.88
CA PRO A 197 -0.62 -7.42 31.09
C PRO A 197 -1.98 -8.12 31.13
N THR A 198 -2.92 -7.68 31.99
CA THR A 198 -4.26 -8.28 32.09
C THR A 198 -5.24 -7.76 31.05
N ILE A 199 -4.93 -6.63 30.39
CA ILE A 199 -5.77 -6.03 29.35
C ILE A 199 -5.81 -6.94 28.11
N THR A 200 -7.02 -7.17 27.60
CA THR A 200 -7.26 -8.00 26.42
C THR A 200 -7.67 -7.17 25.20
N VAL A 201 -7.57 -7.75 24.01
CA VAL A 201 -8.08 -7.16 22.76
C VAL A 201 -9.56 -6.81 22.88
N SER A 202 -10.37 -7.64 23.54
CA SER A 202 -11.81 -7.42 23.68
C SER A 202 -12.13 -6.19 24.53
N ASP A 203 -11.26 -5.82 25.48
CA ASP A 203 -11.46 -4.66 26.34
C ASP A 203 -11.29 -3.37 25.52
N VAL A 204 -10.21 -3.29 24.74
CA VAL A 204 -9.89 -2.11 23.92
C VAL A 204 -10.77 -1.97 22.69
N GLN A 205 -11.35 -3.07 22.18
CA GLN A 205 -12.16 -3.04 20.96
C GLN A 205 -13.35 -2.07 21.08
N ASN A 206 -13.99 -2.05 22.25
CA ASN A 206 -15.15 -1.22 22.54
C ASN A 206 -14.79 0.17 23.10
N MET A 207 -13.52 0.43 23.38
CA MET A 207 -13.07 1.72 23.88
C MET A 207 -12.85 2.72 22.75
N THR A 208 -13.06 4.00 23.06
CA THR A 208 -12.62 5.11 22.20
C THR A 208 -11.11 5.33 22.33
N MET A 209 -10.49 5.99 21.36
CA MET A 209 -9.08 6.37 21.50
C MET A 209 -8.85 7.26 22.73
N LYS A 210 -9.81 8.14 23.06
CA LYS A 210 -9.75 8.96 24.28
C LYS A 210 -9.70 8.12 25.55
N GLU A 211 -10.57 7.10 25.66
CA GLU A 211 -10.60 6.20 26.81
C GLU A 211 -9.29 5.40 26.93
N ILE A 212 -8.77 4.91 25.81
CA ILE A 212 -7.49 4.19 25.77
C ILE A 212 -6.34 5.09 26.24
N HIS A 213 -6.24 6.32 25.72
CA HIS A 213 -5.20 7.27 26.12
C HIS A 213 -5.31 7.68 27.59
N HIS A 214 -6.52 7.91 28.09
CA HIS A 214 -6.75 8.21 29.50
C HIS A 214 -6.35 7.03 30.41
N LEU A 215 -6.62 5.79 29.97
CA LEU A 215 -6.19 4.59 30.70
C LEU A 215 -4.66 4.48 30.73
N ILE A 216 -3.99 4.69 29.58
CA ILE A 216 -2.53 4.73 29.47
C ILE A 216 -1.94 5.77 30.43
N GLU A 217 -2.48 6.98 30.46
CA GLU A 217 -2.03 8.06 31.35
C GLU A 217 -2.18 7.66 32.82
N SER A 218 -3.36 7.15 33.21
CA SER A 218 -3.65 6.75 34.59
C SER A 218 -2.72 5.65 35.11
N LEU A 219 -2.40 4.65 34.28
CA LEU A 219 -1.49 3.56 34.62
C LEU A 219 -0.04 4.04 34.67
N THR A 220 0.35 4.94 33.76
CA THR A 220 1.69 5.53 33.74
C THR A 220 1.96 6.35 35.00
N SER A 221 1.03 7.22 35.41
CA SER A 221 1.15 8.02 36.63
C SER A 221 1.21 7.15 37.90
N SER A 222 0.37 6.11 37.96
CA SER A 222 0.34 5.18 39.11
C SER A 222 1.66 4.41 39.26
N ASN A 223 2.27 4.00 38.15
CA ASN A 223 3.57 3.33 38.16
C ASN A 223 4.72 4.26 38.59
N GLN A 224 4.66 5.54 38.23
CA GLN A 224 5.64 6.53 38.71
C GLN A 224 5.53 6.76 40.22
N ASP A 225 4.32 6.96 40.76
CA ASP A 225 4.09 7.17 42.20
C ASP A 225 4.58 5.97 43.05
N ASN A 226 4.41 4.75 42.58
CA ASN A 226 4.91 3.55 43.24
C ASN A 226 6.45 3.47 43.23
N ASN A 227 7.09 3.96 42.16
CA ASN A 227 8.55 3.97 42.05
C ASN A 227 9.19 5.05 42.94
N TYR A 228 8.53 6.20 43.14
CA TYR A 228 8.97 7.22 44.11
C TYR A 228 8.86 6.74 45.55
N LYS A 229 7.76 6.06 45.93
CA LYS A 229 7.58 5.52 47.29
C LYS A 229 8.57 4.39 47.65
N ASN A 230 8.98 3.58 46.68
CA ASN A 230 9.97 2.53 46.91
C ASN A 230 11.42 3.06 47.08
N ASN A 231 11.74 4.25 46.55
CA ASN A 231 13.07 4.85 46.67
C ASN A 231 13.26 5.66 47.97
N GLU A 232 12.20 6.06 48.68
CA GLU A 232 12.32 6.79 49.96
C GLU A 232 12.53 5.88 51.19
N HIS A 233 12.33 4.56 51.07
CA HIS A 233 12.53 3.61 52.18
C HIS A 233 13.94 2.99 52.25
N GLY A 234 14.89 3.50 51.45
CA GLY A 234 16.23 2.94 51.31
C GLY A 234 17.35 3.50 52.20
N HIS A 235 17.11 4.44 53.13
CA HIS A 235 18.18 4.93 54.02
C HIS A 235 17.70 5.34 55.42
N ARG A 236 17.69 4.37 56.35
CA ARG A 236 17.96 4.61 57.78
C ARG A 236 18.14 3.25 58.45
N HIS A 237 19.39 2.87 58.77
CA HIS A 237 19.78 2.24 60.04
C HIS A 237 21.29 1.96 60.09
N GLY A 238 21.88 2.22 61.27
CA GLY A 238 23.28 1.99 61.64
C GLY A 238 24.01 3.33 61.84
N TYR A 239 24.29 3.83 63.05
CA TYR A 239 24.86 3.13 64.19
C TYR A 239 24.46 3.76 65.53
N HIS A 240 24.25 2.90 66.53
CA HIS A 240 24.08 3.19 67.94
C HIS A 240 25.33 2.64 68.67
N HIS A 241 25.85 3.41 69.64
CA HIS A 241 26.73 3.05 70.78
C HIS A 241 27.97 2.16 70.50
N GLU A 242 29.18 2.59 70.81
CA GLU A 242 29.74 2.91 72.15
C GLU A 242 30.85 3.97 72.10
#